data_AF-A0A349HQW8-F1
#
_entry.id   AF-A0A349HQW8-F1
#
_cell.length_a   1.000
_cell.length_b   1.000
_cell.length_c   1.000
_cell.angle_alpha   90.00
_cell.angle_beta   90.00
_cell.angle_gamma   90.00
#
_symmetry.space_group_name_H-M   'P 1'
#
loop_
_entity.id
_entity.type
_entity.pdbx_description
1 polymer ?
#
loop_
_entity_poly.entity_id
_entity_poly.type
_entity_poly.pdbx_seq_one_letter_code
_entity_poly.pdbx_strand_id
1 'polypeptide(L)'
;PVDNPRAVALVMVDEPEMSIGYYGSIVAGPVAADLLENILKYYDVEPVYTEEELGHVEKQMVTVPNLLGLTVAEATDKLISAGLESNITIEVDAERTVKSQFPKAGEQVVKSSMVTLTLN
;
A
#
# COMPACT_ATOMS: atom_id res chain seq x y z
N PRO A 1 4.09 -11.66 15.20
CA PRO A 1 3.01 -11.70 16.21
C PRO A 1 3.58 -11.72 17.63
N VAL A 2 2.95 -11.03 18.58
CA VAL A 2 3.43 -10.98 19.97
C VAL A 2 3.32 -12.35 20.66
N ASP A 3 2.24 -13.09 20.39
CA ASP A 3 1.98 -14.41 21.00
C ASP A 3 2.80 -15.55 20.38
N ASN A 4 3.31 -15.34 19.15
CA ASN A 4 4.16 -16.30 18.45
C ASN A 4 5.18 -15.55 17.58
N PRO A 5 6.29 -15.06 18.17
CA PRO A 5 7.26 -14.25 17.46
C PRO A 5 8.01 -15.07 16.40
N ARG A 6 8.07 -14.52 15.18
CA ARG A 6 8.75 -15.13 14.02
C ARG A 6 10.02 -14.38 13.58
N ALA A 7 10.16 -13.14 14.04
CA ALA A 7 11.27 -12.25 13.74
C ALA A 7 11.49 -11.29 14.91
N VAL A 8 12.73 -10.81 15.05
CA VAL A 8 13.11 -9.74 15.98
C VAL A 8 13.87 -8.69 15.15
N ALA A 9 13.50 -7.43 15.31
CA ALA A 9 14.17 -6.30 14.66
C ALA A 9 14.84 -5.42 15.72
N LEU A 10 16.09 -5.04 15.47
CA LEU A 10 16.79 -4.00 16.21
C LEU A 10 17.09 -2.86 15.24
N VAL A 11 16.52 -1.68 15.50
CA VAL A 11 16.75 -0.47 14.70
C VAL A 11 17.52 0.52 15.56
N MET A 12 18.66 0.96 15.06
CA MET A 12 19.46 2.03 15.66
C MET A 12 19.55 3.17 14.66
N VAL A 13 19.27 4.38 15.14
CA VAL A 13 19.39 5.60 14.36
C VAL A 13 20.37 6.49 15.08
N ASP A 14 21.45 6.83 14.39
CA ASP A 14 22.44 7.79 14.85
C ASP A 14 22.13 9.15 14.21
N GLU A 15 22.32 10.23 14.98
CA GLU A 15 22.10 11.61 14.53
C GLU A 15 20.77 11.85 13.75
N PRO A 16 19.59 11.61 14.35
CA PRO A 16 18.32 11.80 13.65
C PRO A 16 18.06 13.28 13.31
N GLU A 17 17.31 13.51 12.24
CA GLU A 17 16.91 14.86 11.85
C GLU A 17 16.03 15.49 12.95
N MET A 18 16.54 16.54 13.61
CA MET A 18 15.90 17.15 14.78
C MET A 18 14.49 17.70 14.50
N SER A 19 14.16 18.00 13.24
CA SER A 19 12.84 18.46 12.80
C SER A 19 11.75 17.39 12.97
N ILE A 20 12.12 16.11 12.87
CA ILE A 20 11.24 14.94 13.01
C ILE A 20 11.11 14.56 14.48
N GLY A 21 12.18 14.75 15.25
CA GLY A 21 12.28 14.45 16.68
C GLY A 21 13.50 13.59 17.00
N TYR A 22 13.70 13.28 18.28
CA TYR A 22 14.85 12.49 18.75
C TYR A 22 14.45 11.24 19.55
N TYR A 23 13.16 11.06 19.84
CA TYR A 23 12.67 9.89 20.56
C TYR A 23 12.64 8.67 19.64
N GLY A 24 13.11 7.53 20.13
CA GLY A 24 13.13 6.28 19.38
C GLY A 24 11.74 5.86 18.87
N SER A 25 10.67 6.16 19.60
CA SER A 25 9.29 5.89 19.15
C SER A 25 8.88 6.69 17.91
N ILE A 26 9.43 7.88 17.71
CA ILE A 26 9.12 8.76 16.58
C ILE A 26 10.04 8.45 15.39
N VAL A 27 11.32 8.22 15.66
CA VAL A 27 12.34 8.06 14.62
C VAL A 27 12.48 6.59 14.20
N ALA A 28 12.79 5.70 15.15
CA ALA A 28 13.07 4.29 14.87
C ALA A 28 11.80 3.42 14.81
N GLY A 29 10.75 3.82 15.53
CA GLY A 29 9.47 3.10 15.61
C GLY A 29 8.85 2.82 14.24
N PRO A 30 8.65 3.83 13.36
CA PRO A 30 8.10 3.63 12.03
C PRO A 30 8.95 2.70 11.15
N VAL A 31 10.28 2.81 11.24
CA VAL A 31 11.22 1.95 10.50
C VAL A 31 11.13 0.51 10.97
N ALA A 32 11.06 0.28 12.28
CA ALA A 32 10.89 -1.06 12.84
C ALA A 32 9.53 -1.67 12.45
N ALA A 33 8.47 -0.86 12.41
CA ALA A 33 7.14 -1.29 12.00
C ALA A 33 7.12 -1.74 10.53
N ASP A 34 7.62 -0.91 9.61
CA ASP A 34 7.69 -1.24 8.18
C ASP A 34 8.56 -2.48 7.91
N LEU A 35 9.71 -2.59 8.58
CA LEU A 35 10.58 -3.75 8.46
C LEU A 35 9.88 -5.04 8.90
N LEU A 36 9.25 -5.02 10.08
CA LEU A 36 8.55 -6.20 10.61
C LEU A 36 7.32 -6.55 9.77
N GLU A 37 6.58 -5.56 9.27
CA GLU A 37 5.44 -5.78 8.38
C GLU A 37 5.86 -6.50 7.10
N ASN A 38 6.90 -6.03 6.44
CA ASN A 38 7.41 -6.65 5.21
C ASN A 38 7.99 -8.05 5.45
N ILE A 39 8.72 -8.27 6.56
CA ILE A 39 9.24 -9.59 6.93
C ILE A 39 8.09 -10.57 7.20
N LEU A 40 7.05 -10.15 7.91
CA LEU A 40 5.92 -11.02 8.23
C LEU A 40 5.10 -11.37 6.99
N LYS A 41 4.87 -10.40 6.08
CA LYS A 41 4.29 -10.66 4.75
C LYS A 41 5.11 -11.67 3.97
N TYR A 42 6.44 -11.54 3.97
CA TYR A 42 7.33 -12.51 3.32
C TYR A 42 7.22 -13.92 3.91
N TYR A 43 6.99 -14.03 5.21
CA TYR A 43 6.74 -15.30 5.89
C TYR A 43 5.29 -15.80 5.80
N ASP A 44 4.44 -15.13 5.00
CA ASP A 44 3.02 -15.45 4.84
C ASP A 44 2.28 -15.48 6.19
N VAL A 45 2.68 -14.58 7.10
CA VAL A 45 2.04 -14.40 8.39
C VAL A 45 0.98 -13.33 8.26
N GLU A 46 -0.28 -13.76 8.25
CA GLU A 46 -1.41 -12.83 8.20
C GLU A 46 -1.51 -11.99 9.48
N PRO A 47 -1.89 -10.71 9.36
CA PRO A 47 -2.20 -9.89 10.51
C PRO A 47 -3.42 -10.44 11.26
N VAL A 48 -3.35 -10.40 12.58
CA VAL A 48 -4.47 -10.76 13.47
C VAL A 48 -5.15 -9.47 13.90
N TYR A 49 -6.42 -9.33 13.57
CA TYR A 49 -7.24 -8.18 13.91
C TYR A 49 -8.29 -8.57 14.96
N THR A 50 -8.59 -7.65 15.86
CA THR A 50 -9.79 -7.68 16.69
C THR A 50 -11.03 -7.34 15.86
N GLU A 51 -12.23 -7.67 16.36
CA GLU A 51 -13.50 -7.32 15.71
C GLU A 51 -13.65 -5.80 15.47
N GLU A 52 -13.18 -4.98 16.41
CA GLU A 52 -13.19 -3.53 16.27
C GLU A 52 -12.27 -3.09 15.11
N GLU A 53 -11.04 -3.62 15.06
CA GLU A 53 -10.07 -3.34 13.99
C GLU A 53 -10.58 -3.81 12.63
N LEU A 54 -11.20 -4.99 12.54
CA LEU A 54 -11.85 -5.49 11.32
C LEU A 54 -12.94 -4.51 10.84
N GLY A 55 -13.80 -4.04 11.74
CA GLY A 55 -14.82 -3.05 11.42
C GLY A 55 -14.25 -1.72 10.93
N HIS A 56 -13.01 -1.37 11.29
CA HIS A 56 -12.30 -0.21 10.74
C HIS A 56 -11.69 -0.50 9.38
N VAL A 57 -11.07 -1.67 9.19
CA VAL A 57 -10.49 -2.09 7.90
C VAL A 57 -11.58 -2.21 6.83
N GLU A 58 -12.71 -2.86 7.13
CA GLU A 58 -13.83 -3.03 6.19
C GLU A 58 -14.39 -1.68 5.71
N LYS A 59 -14.49 -0.69 6.62
CA LYS A 59 -14.93 0.68 6.26
C LYS A 59 -13.94 1.41 5.35
N GLN A 60 -12.70 0.94 5.29
CA GLN A 60 -11.66 1.49 4.45
C GLN A 60 -11.49 0.69 3.15
N MET A 61 -12.20 -0.41 2.94
CA MET A 61 -12.13 -1.16 1.69
C MET A 61 -12.87 -0.42 0.56
N VAL A 62 -12.26 -0.38 -0.62
CA VAL A 62 -12.83 0.16 -1.84
C VAL A 62 -12.69 -0.86 -2.96
N THR A 63 -13.64 -0.84 -3.89
CA THR A 63 -13.63 -1.74 -5.05
C THR A 63 -12.75 -1.17 -6.17
N VAL A 64 -11.85 -2.00 -6.69
CA VAL A 64 -10.99 -1.62 -7.81
C VAL A 64 -11.85 -1.42 -9.07
N PRO A 65 -11.84 -0.23 -9.69
CA PRO A 65 -12.61 0.03 -10.91
C PRO A 65 -12.02 -0.71 -12.12
N ASN A 66 -12.83 -0.92 -13.16
CA ASN A 66 -12.33 -1.36 -14.46
C ASN A 66 -11.69 -0.19 -15.22
N LEU A 67 -10.42 -0.35 -15.58
CA LEU A 67 -9.57 0.65 -16.23
C LEU A 67 -9.16 0.25 -17.66
N LEU A 68 -9.50 -0.96 -18.11
CA LEU A 68 -9.08 -1.47 -19.42
C LEU A 68 -9.58 -0.58 -20.56
N GLY A 69 -8.70 -0.27 -21.50
CA GLY A 69 -8.98 0.56 -22.67
C GLY A 69 -9.08 2.07 -22.40
N LEU A 70 -8.96 2.51 -21.14
CA LEU A 70 -8.90 3.93 -20.79
C LEU A 70 -7.51 4.50 -21.10
N THR A 71 -7.46 5.80 -21.37
CA THR A 71 -6.20 6.56 -21.39
C THR A 71 -5.63 6.67 -19.97
N VAL A 72 -4.35 7.02 -19.86
CA VAL A 72 -3.69 7.24 -18.56
C VAL A 72 -4.42 8.28 -17.72
N ALA A 73 -4.87 9.38 -18.33
CA ALA A 73 -5.60 10.44 -17.64
C ALA A 73 -6.94 9.94 -17.08
N GLU A 74 -7.76 9.30 -17.92
CA GLU A 74 -9.06 8.75 -17.49
C GLU A 74 -8.93 7.67 -16.43
N ALA A 75 -7.91 6.80 -16.55
CA ALA A 75 -7.64 5.77 -15.56
C ALA A 75 -7.24 6.37 -14.21
N THR A 76 -6.40 7.41 -14.24
CA THR A 76 -5.94 8.12 -13.04
C THR A 76 -7.11 8.82 -12.34
N ASP A 77 -7.95 9.55 -13.08
CA ASP A 77 -9.13 10.21 -12.52
C ASP A 77 -10.12 9.23 -11.87
N LYS A 78 -10.31 8.07 -12.50
CA LYS A 78 -11.18 7.02 -11.99
C LYS A 78 -10.62 6.36 -10.72
N LEU A 79 -9.30 6.18 -10.64
CA LEU A 79 -8.63 5.70 -9.43
C LEU A 79 -8.73 6.71 -8.28
N ILE A 80 -8.44 7.99 -8.54
CA ILE A 80 -8.56 9.07 -7.53
C ILE A 80 -9.99 9.13 -6.99
N SER A 81 -10.99 9.04 -7.89
CA SER A 81 -12.41 9.04 -7.50
C SER A 81 -12.80 7.83 -6.64
N ALA A 82 -12.14 6.69 -6.85
CA ALA A 82 -12.30 5.49 -6.03
C ALA A 82 -11.46 5.52 -4.73
N GLY A 83 -10.66 6.56 -4.52
CA GLY A 83 -9.74 6.67 -3.39
C GLY A 83 -8.53 5.75 -3.50
N LEU A 84 -8.05 5.49 -4.71
CA LEU A 84 -6.92 4.62 -5.03
C LEU A 84 -5.77 5.41 -5.68
N GLU A 85 -4.56 4.86 -5.56
CA GLU A 85 -3.35 5.43 -6.16
C GLU A 85 -2.94 4.65 -7.41
N SER A 86 -2.26 5.31 -8.34
CA SER A 86 -1.79 4.68 -9.58
C SER A 86 -0.27 4.54 -9.58
N ASN A 87 0.23 3.40 -10.07
CA ASN A 87 1.64 3.20 -10.38
C ASN A 87 1.80 2.83 -11.85
N ILE A 88 2.53 3.66 -12.59
CA ILE A 88 2.69 3.55 -14.03
C ILE A 88 4.15 3.15 -14.29
N THR A 89 4.35 1.95 -14.84
CA THR A 89 5.68 1.32 -14.94
C THR A 89 6.50 1.76 -16.16
N ILE A 90 5.99 2.67 -17.01
CA ILE A 90 6.62 3.02 -18.30
C ILE A 90 6.59 4.54 -18.52
N GLU A 91 7.61 5.06 -19.21
CA GLU A 91 7.61 6.43 -19.77
C GLU A 91 6.31 6.71 -20.51
N VAL A 92 5.63 7.75 -20.06
CA VAL A 92 4.24 8.05 -20.40
C VAL A 92 4.18 8.64 -21.80
N ASP A 93 3.87 7.82 -22.79
CA ASP A 93 3.37 8.31 -24.06
C ASP A 93 1.85 8.46 -23.94
N ALA A 94 1.34 9.69 -24.03
CA ALA A 94 -0.03 10.05 -23.68
C ALA A 94 -1.11 9.33 -24.54
N GLU A 95 -0.71 8.75 -25.66
CA GLU A 95 -1.57 8.04 -26.60
C GLU A 95 -1.81 6.56 -26.23
N ARG A 96 -1.13 6.06 -25.19
CA ARG A 96 -1.28 4.66 -24.77
C ARG A 96 -2.50 4.44 -23.89
N THR A 97 -3.14 3.29 -24.07
CA THR A 97 -4.29 2.86 -23.28
C THR A 97 -3.92 1.71 -22.34
N VAL A 98 -4.68 1.56 -21.26
CA VAL A 98 -4.48 0.49 -20.28
C VAL A 98 -4.79 -0.86 -20.92
N LYS A 99 -3.74 -1.68 -21.08
CA LYS A 99 -3.81 -3.06 -21.56
C LYS A 99 -4.16 -4.03 -20.45
N SER A 100 -3.64 -3.79 -19.24
CA SER A 100 -3.96 -4.58 -18.04
C SER A 100 -3.79 -3.76 -16.76
N GLN A 101 -4.47 -4.19 -15.71
CA GLN A 101 -4.37 -3.62 -14.36
C GLN A 101 -4.13 -4.71 -13.32
N PHE A 102 -3.46 -4.36 -12.24
CA PHE A 102 -3.35 -5.17 -11.04
C PHE A 102 -3.46 -4.29 -9.79
N PRO A 103 -4.33 -4.61 -8.81
CA PRO A 103 -5.27 -5.74 -8.76
C PRO A 103 -6.39 -5.70 -9.82
N LYS A 104 -7.14 -6.80 -10.01
CA LYS A 104 -8.18 -6.86 -11.05
C LYS A 104 -9.41 -6.03 -10.67
N ALA A 105 -10.17 -5.62 -11.68
CA ALA A 105 -11.44 -4.96 -11.48
C ALA A 105 -12.39 -5.82 -10.64
N GLY A 106 -13.05 -5.20 -9.65
CA GLY A 106 -13.96 -5.88 -8.73
C GLY A 106 -13.31 -6.45 -7.47
N GLU A 107 -11.98 -6.49 -7.38
CA GLU A 107 -11.29 -6.84 -6.13
C GLU A 107 -11.47 -5.75 -5.08
N GLN A 108 -11.52 -6.14 -3.80
CA GLN A 108 -11.55 -5.20 -2.68
C GLN A 108 -10.14 -4.97 -2.18
N VAL A 109 -9.76 -3.70 -2.07
CA VAL A 109 -8.45 -3.28 -1.55
C VAL A 109 -8.65 -2.17 -0.53
N VAL A 110 -7.67 -1.97 0.35
CA VAL A 110 -7.70 -0.85 1.30
C VAL A 110 -7.62 0.46 0.52
N LYS A 111 -8.33 1.49 0.97
CA LYS A 111 -8.21 2.86 0.45
C LYS A 111 -6.74 3.29 0.40
N SER A 112 -6.37 4.06 -0.61
CA SER A 112 -5.00 4.46 -0.95
C SER A 112 -4.09 3.30 -1.39
N SER A 113 -4.63 2.10 -1.64
CA SER A 113 -3.86 1.04 -2.28
C SER A 113 -3.43 1.45 -3.69
N MET A 114 -2.25 0.98 -4.06
CA MET A 114 -1.63 1.23 -5.35
C MET A 114 -2.13 0.23 -6.40
N VAL A 115 -2.63 0.75 -7.53
CA VAL A 115 -3.02 -0.05 -8.70
C VAL A 115 -1.97 0.14 -9.79
N THR A 116 -1.34 -0.97 -10.18
CA THR A 116 -0.35 -1.02 -11.25
C THR A 116 -1.05 -1.09 -12.60
N LEU A 117 -0.70 -0.18 -13.51
CA LEU A 117 -1.22 -0.13 -14.87
C LEU A 117 -0.15 -0.53 -15.89
N THR A 118 -0.48 -1.49 -16.75
CA THR A 118 0.34 -1.84 -17.92
C THR A 118 -0.30 -1.25 -19.16
N LEU A 119 0.49 -0.46 -19.89
CA LEU A 119 0.05 0.25 -21.08
C LEU A 119 0.36 -0.56 -22.36
N ASN A 120 -0.31 -0.23 -23.47
CA ASN A 120 -0.04 -0.83 -24.79
C ASN A 120 1.17 -0.22 -25.51
#